data_AF-A0A392TCG1-F1
#
_entry.id   AF-A0A392TCG1-F1
#
_cell.length_a   1.000
_cell.length_b   1.000
_cell.length_c   1.000
_cell.angle_alpha   90.00
_cell.angle_beta   90.00
_cell.angle_gamma   90.00
#
_symmetry.space_group_name_H-M   'P 1'
#
loop_
_entity.id
_entity.type
_entity.pdbx_description
1 polymer ?
#
loop_
_entity_poly.entity_id
_entity_poly.type
_entity_poly.pdbx_seq_one_letter_code
_entity_poly.pdbx_strand_id
1 'polypeptide(L)' 'PRKGSPPRRNRHRSPNDEERHCGPLSRRIMDLPLPIGLEKPPTMDIYDGSADPVDHIENIEAVLEYRNAR' A
#
# COMPACT_ATOMS: atom_id res chain seq x y z
N PRO A 1 -46.24 -15.87 -20.07
CA PRO A 1 -44.91 -16.27 -20.59
C PRO A 1 -43.81 -15.32 -20.07
N ARG A 2 -42.97 -15.75 -19.12
CA ARG A 2 -41.90 -14.92 -18.53
C ARG A 2 -40.65 -14.96 -19.43
N LYS A 3 -40.22 -13.80 -19.93
CA LYS A 3 -38.95 -13.65 -20.67
C LYS A 3 -37.78 -14.01 -19.74
N GLY A 4 -36.95 -14.97 -20.17
CA GLY A 4 -35.80 -15.44 -19.41
C GLY A 4 -34.78 -14.34 -19.15
N SER A 5 -34.23 -14.31 -17.94
CA SER A 5 -33.13 -13.43 -17.55
C SER A 5 -31.87 -13.72 -18.38
N PRO A 6 -31.09 -12.70 -18.80
CA PRO A 6 -29.85 -12.93 -19.53
C PRO A 6 -28.84 -13.68 -18.65
N PRO A 7 -27.93 -14.49 -19.23
CA PRO A 7 -27.05 -15.34 -18.45
C PRO A 7 -26.17 -14.47 -17.56
N ARG A 8 -26.13 -14.81 -16.27
CA ARG A 8 -25.17 -14.26 -15.33
C ARG A 8 -23.78 -14.64 -15.85
N ARG A 9 -23.04 -13.65 -16.37
CA ARG A 9 -21.61 -13.80 -16.68
C ARG A 9 -20.93 -14.29 -15.40
N ASN A 10 -20.63 -15.57 -15.34
CA ASN A 10 -19.67 -16.11 -14.39
C ASN A 10 -18.38 -15.35 -14.64
N ARG A 11 -18.09 -14.40 -13.74
CA ARG A 11 -16.83 -13.67 -13.70
C ARG A 11 -15.79 -14.66 -13.16
N HIS A 12 -15.48 -15.68 -13.95
CA HIS A 12 -14.33 -16.54 -13.71
C HIS A 12 -13.11 -15.65 -13.86
N ARG A 13 -12.68 -15.10 -12.72
CA ARG A 13 -11.40 -14.43 -12.57
C ARG A 13 -10.35 -15.43 -13.04
N SER A 14 -9.68 -15.11 -14.14
CA SER A 14 -8.64 -15.97 -14.67
C SER A 14 -7.46 -15.96 -13.69
N PRO A 15 -6.75 -17.09 -13.49
CA PRO A 15 -5.55 -17.14 -12.64
C PRO A 15 -4.43 -16.19 -13.11
N ASN A 16 -4.53 -15.68 -14.34
CA ASN A 16 -3.54 -14.81 -14.97
C ASN A 16 -3.74 -13.30 -14.71
N ASP A 17 -4.52 -12.91 -13.69
CA ASP A 17 -4.52 -11.52 -13.19
C ASP A 17 -3.22 -11.17 -12.43
N GLU A 18 -2.29 -12.13 -12.28
CA GLU A 18 -0.94 -11.90 -11.75
C GLU A 18 0.10 -11.57 -12.82
N GLU A 19 -0.27 -11.60 -14.10
CA GLU A 19 0.54 -10.99 -15.13
C GLU A 19 0.47 -9.49 -14.92
N ARG A 20 1.36 -9.03 -14.03
CA ARG A 20 1.47 -7.64 -13.59
C ARG A 20 1.30 -6.81 -14.84
N HIS A 21 0.28 -5.97 -14.87
CA HIS A 21 0.03 -5.02 -15.95
C HIS A 21 1.13 -3.94 -15.96
N CYS A 22 2.38 -4.37 -16.03
CA CYS A 22 3.58 -3.58 -16.12
C CYS A 22 3.78 -3.22 -17.59
N GLY A 23 2.78 -2.54 -18.18
CA GLY A 23 2.98 -1.88 -19.45
C GLY A 23 4.18 -0.93 -19.39
N PRO A 24 4.72 -0.47 -20.53
CA PRO A 24 5.92 0.35 -20.58
C PRO A 24 5.84 1.60 -19.69
N LEU A 25 4.64 2.15 -19.48
CA LEU A 25 4.42 3.25 -18.54
C LEU A 25 4.54 2.83 -17.07
N SER A 26 3.82 1.78 -16.66
CA SER A 26 3.85 1.25 -15.29
C SER A 26 5.27 0.86 -14.87
N ARG A 27 6.05 0.27 -15.80
CA ARG A 27 7.45 -0.07 -15.55
C ARG A 27 8.29 1.18 -15.28
N ARG A 28 8.17 2.19 -16.14
CA ARG A 28 8.85 3.48 -15.95
C ARG A 28 8.50 4.17 -14.64
N ILE A 29 7.26 4.07 -14.17
CA ILE A 29 6.84 4.66 -12.88
C ILE A 29 7.47 3.93 -11.70
N MET A 30 7.50 2.59 -11.72
CA MET A 30 8.12 1.81 -10.64
C MET A 30 9.64 1.95 -10.59
N ASP A 31 10.28 2.23 -11.72
CA ASP A 31 11.73 2.46 -11.80
C ASP A 31 12.13 3.88 -11.31
N LEU A 32 11.18 4.77 -11.01
CA LEU A 32 11.47 6.09 -10.41
C LEU A 32 11.73 5.96 -8.90
N PRO A 33 12.64 6.77 -8.33
CA PRO A 33 12.79 6.84 -6.88
C PRO A 33 11.52 7.38 -6.23
N LEU A 34 11.22 6.92 -5.01
CA LEU A 34 10.13 7.47 -4.22
C LEU A 34 10.43 8.95 -3.89
N PRO A 35 9.44 9.84 -4.01
CA PRO A 35 9.56 11.19 -3.49
C PRO A 35 9.81 11.19 -1.98
N ILE A 36 10.59 12.16 -1.51
CA ILE A 36 10.80 12.41 -0.07
C ILE A 36 9.44 12.56 0.62
N GLY A 37 9.26 11.88 1.76
CA GLY A 37 7.99 11.86 2.50
C GLY A 37 6.95 10.85 2.01
N LEU A 38 7.17 10.20 0.86
CA LEU A 38 6.43 9.00 0.42
C LEU A 38 7.22 7.70 0.64
N GLU A 39 8.34 7.81 1.34
CA GLU A 39 9.11 6.66 1.80
C GLU A 39 8.31 5.86 2.83
N LYS A 40 8.67 4.59 3.02
CA LYS A 40 7.99 3.76 4.01
C LYS A 40 8.20 4.37 5.40
N PRO A 41 7.14 4.63 6.18
CA PRO A 41 7.30 5.11 7.54
C PRO A 41 8.00 4.04 8.40
N PRO A 42 8.72 4.46 9.46
CA PRO A 42 9.25 3.52 10.43
C PRO A 42 8.11 2.73 11.10
N THR A 43 8.43 1.53 11.57
CA THR A 43 7.45 0.65 12.24
C THR A 43 7.12 1.20 13.62
N MET A 44 5.85 1.55 13.84
CA MET A 44 5.36 1.95 15.16
C MET A 44 4.93 0.73 15.97
N ASP A 45 5.83 0.25 16.81
CA ASP A 45 5.53 -0.77 17.81
C ASP A 45 5.06 -0.11 19.12
N ILE A 46 4.39 -0.91 19.97
CA ILE A 46 3.99 -0.47 21.30
C ILE A 46 5.26 -0.39 22.16
N TYR A 47 5.48 0.75 22.82
CA TYR A 47 6.58 0.90 23.76
C TYR A 47 6.44 -0.07 24.93
N ASP A 48 7.32 -1.06 25.00
CA ASP A 48 7.35 -2.08 26.04
C ASP A 48 8.33 -1.73 27.19
N GLY A 49 8.99 -0.58 27.10
CA GLY A 49 9.99 -0.12 28.05
C GLY A 49 11.36 -0.78 27.92
N SER A 50 11.58 -1.62 26.90
CA SER A 50 12.87 -2.24 26.63
C SER A 50 13.78 -1.41 25.71
N ALA A 51 13.17 -0.63 24.81
CA ALA A 51 13.85 0.31 23.94
C ALA A 51 14.13 1.65 24.65
N ASP A 52 15.05 2.44 24.10
CA ASP A 52 15.32 3.78 24.61
C ASP A 52 14.09 4.71 24.40
N PRO A 53 13.69 5.50 25.40
CA PRO A 53 12.55 6.41 25.27
C PRO A 53 12.75 7.48 24.18
N VAL A 54 13.98 7.95 23.95
CA VAL A 54 14.26 9.00 22.96
C VAL A 54 14.05 8.44 21.56
N ASP A 55 14.60 7.27 21.29
CA ASP A 55 14.39 6.56 20.02
C ASP A 55 12.90 6.31 19.75
N HIS A 56 12.13 5.96 20.78
CA HIS A 56 10.69 5.76 20.65
C HIS A 56 9.93 7.06 20.32
N ILE A 57 10.32 8.18 20.93
CA ILE A 57 9.74 9.50 20.62
C ILE A 57 10.07 9.90 19.18
N GLU A 58 11.31 9.72 18.73
CA GLU A 58 11.71 10.02 17.35
C GLU A 58 10.89 9.21 16.33
N ASN A 59 10.63 7.93 16.62
CA ASN A 59 9.77 7.10 15.79
C ASN A 59 8.31 7.63 15.71
N ILE A 60 7.75 8.06 16.86
CA ILE A 60 6.43 8.70 16.89
C ILE A 60 6.41 9.94 16.00
N GLU A 61 7.41 10.82 16.14
CA GLU A 61 7.50 12.05 15.34
C GLU A 61 7.59 11.75 13.83
N ALA A 62 8.44 10.80 13.45
CA ALA A 62 8.60 10.40 12.05
C ALA A 62 7.30 9.85 11.45
N VAL A 63 6.51 9.10 12.23
CA VAL A 63 5.21 8.59 11.75
C VAL A 63 4.14 9.67 11.67
N LEU A 64 4.13 10.64 12.59
CA LEU A 64 3.22 11.78 12.52
C LEU A 64 3.54 12.67 11.30
N GLU A 65 4.83 12.89 11.03
CA GLU A 65 5.29 13.63 9.85
C GLU A 65 4.88 12.92 8.56
N TYR A 66 5.10 11.60 8.45
CA TYR A 66 4.64 10.81 7.30
C TYR A 66 3.12 10.93 7.07
N ARG A 67 2.34 11.01 8.15
CA ARG A 67 0.87 11.10 8.09
C ARG A 67 0.36 12.52 7.84
N ASN A 68 1.22 13.54 7.77
CA ASN A 68 0.84 14.96 7.77
C ASN A 68 -0.10 15.30 8.95
N ALA A 69 0.15 14.69 10.11
CA ALA A 69 -0.69 14.79 11.30
C ALA A 69 0.01 15.51 12.46
N ARG A 70 1.08 16.25 12.15
CA ARG A 70 1.86 17.05 13.09
C ARG A 70 1.17 18.37 13.40
#